data_AF-A0A928RNU6-F1
#
_entry.id   AF-A0A928RNU6-F1
#
_cell.length_a   1.000
_cell.length_b   1.000
_cell.length_c   1.000
_cell.angle_alpha   90.00
_cell.angle_beta   90.00
_cell.angle_gamma   90.00
#
_symmetry.space_group_name_H-M   'P 1'
#
loop_
_entity.id
_entity.type
_entity.pdbx_description
1 polymer ?
#
loop_
_entity_poly.entity_id
_entity_poly.type
_entity_poly.pdbx_seq_one_letter_code
_entity_poly.pdbx_strand_id
1 'polypeptide(L)'
;MTDRYPIVTDIVPSQKTVEVLKNLLFSSNGILTAHLSYLYQSWNVSRQNKKLGDYFKLLSVNDGEILNALGNIIFAFGGDPIFMTSNRNNWSSGSLRLSREGFVDGAILLEQNIIRQLKSAIEYVENESLKHLLSSIKEDKEKIVQDLTNLSF
;
A
#
# COMPACT_ATOMS: atom_id res chain seq x y z
N MET A 1 4.80 6.51 -18.27
CA MET A 1 4.39 6.57 -16.85
C MET A 1 2.89 6.70 -16.88
N THR A 2 2.15 5.79 -16.24
CA THR A 2 0.69 5.73 -16.30
C THR A 2 0.08 6.83 -15.44
N ASP A 3 -0.86 7.59 -16.01
CA ASP A 3 -1.47 8.84 -15.51
C ASP A 3 -2.35 8.70 -14.25
N ARG A 4 -2.20 7.64 -13.44
CA ARG A 4 -3.12 7.36 -12.33
C ARG A 4 -2.90 8.26 -11.11
N TYR A 5 -1.64 8.58 -10.82
CA TYR A 5 -1.27 9.31 -9.61
C TYR A 5 -0.59 10.64 -9.96
N PRO A 6 -0.84 11.72 -9.19
CA PRO A 6 -0.24 13.02 -9.46
C PRO A 6 1.28 12.95 -9.33
N ILE A 7 1.96 13.71 -10.19
CA ILE A 7 3.42 13.81 -10.18
C ILE A 7 3.85 14.62 -8.94
N VAL A 8 4.86 14.13 -8.23
CA VAL A 8 5.48 14.84 -7.11
C VAL A 8 6.53 15.80 -7.64
N THR A 9 6.42 17.08 -7.28
CA THR A 9 7.29 18.19 -7.65
C THR A 9 7.99 18.77 -6.43
N ASP A 10 8.92 19.72 -6.65
CA ASP A 10 9.57 20.50 -5.58
C ASP A 10 10.26 19.62 -4.52
N ILE A 11 10.86 18.52 -5.00
CA ILE A 11 11.50 17.53 -4.14
C ILE A 11 12.82 18.11 -3.63
N VAL A 12 12.94 18.20 -2.31
CA VAL A 12 14.16 18.52 -1.59
C VAL A 12 14.51 17.32 -0.71
N PRO A 13 15.79 16.86 -0.68
CA PRO A 13 16.18 15.72 0.13
C PRO A 13 15.70 15.84 1.58
N SER A 14 15.08 14.78 2.10
CA SER A 14 14.45 14.79 3.43
C SER A 14 14.44 13.38 4.03
N GLN A 15 15.34 13.13 4.97
CA GLN A 15 15.42 11.82 5.63
C GLN A 15 14.15 11.49 6.42
N LYS A 16 13.54 12.50 7.06
CA LYS A 16 12.24 12.38 7.72
C LYS A 16 11.16 11.88 6.74
N THR A 17 11.10 12.45 5.54
CA THR A 17 10.14 12.01 4.50
C THR A 17 10.46 10.58 4.04
N VAL A 18 11.74 10.26 3.82
CA VAL A 18 12.18 8.91 3.47
C VAL A 18 11.72 7.88 4.52
N GLU A 19 11.90 8.18 5.81
CA GLU A 19 11.48 7.29 6.90
C GLU A 19 9.96 7.03 6.90
N VAL A 20 9.16 8.09 6.71
CA VAL A 20 7.70 7.98 6.58
C VAL A 20 7.32 7.07 5.41
N LEU A 21 7.92 7.29 4.23
CA LEU A 21 7.65 6.50 3.04
C LEU A 21 8.08 5.04 3.22
N LYS A 22 9.22 4.78 3.85
CA LYS A 22 9.67 3.40 4.14
C LYS A 22 8.71 2.66 5.07
N ASN A 23 8.11 3.35 6.04
CA ASN A 23 7.09 2.76 6.91
C ASN A 23 5.81 2.43 6.16
N LEU A 24 5.39 3.28 5.23
CA LEU A 24 4.23 3.02 4.36
C LEU A 24 4.45 1.79 3.47
N LEU A 25 5.64 1.62 2.89
CA LEU A 25 5.89 0.50 1.98
C LEU A 25 6.19 -0.80 2.71
N PHE A 26 7.06 -0.77 3.72
CA PHE A 26 7.75 -1.96 4.21
C PHE A 26 7.36 -2.37 5.63
N SER A 27 6.34 -1.76 6.23
CA SER A 27 5.80 -2.26 7.50
C SER A 27 4.99 -3.56 7.33
N SER A 28 4.73 -4.24 8.44
CA SER A 28 3.92 -5.47 8.47
C SER A 28 2.45 -5.25 8.06
N ASN A 29 2.01 -4.00 7.94
CA ASN A 29 0.71 -3.64 7.37
C ASN A 29 0.87 -2.60 6.24
N GLY A 30 2.05 -2.54 5.62
CA GLY A 30 2.36 -1.60 4.54
C GLY A 30 1.95 -2.12 3.16
N ILE A 31 2.17 -1.30 2.14
CA ILE A 31 1.77 -1.58 0.75
C ILE A 31 2.40 -2.87 0.23
N LEU A 32 3.67 -3.18 0.55
CA LEU A 32 4.31 -4.41 0.10
C LEU A 32 3.61 -5.65 0.66
N THR A 33 3.22 -5.59 1.94
CA THR A 33 2.49 -6.67 2.58
C THR A 33 1.13 -6.88 1.93
N ALA A 34 0.39 -5.80 1.62
CA ALA A 34 -0.89 -5.87 0.94
C ALA A 34 -0.78 -6.43 -0.47
N HIS A 35 0.13 -5.88 -1.28
CA HIS A 35 0.42 -6.35 -2.64
C HIS A 35 0.61 -7.87 -2.71
N LEU A 36 1.52 -8.39 -1.87
CA LEU A 36 1.87 -9.81 -1.85
C LEU A 36 0.78 -10.68 -1.23
N SER A 37 0.07 -10.17 -0.21
CA SER A 37 -1.07 -10.87 0.38
C SER A 37 -2.17 -11.05 -0.66
N TYR A 38 -2.57 -9.98 -1.36
CA TYR A 38 -3.60 -10.06 -2.39
C TYR A 38 -3.21 -10.91 -3.58
N LEU A 39 -1.93 -10.89 -3.98
CA LEU A 39 -1.44 -11.78 -5.03
C LEU A 39 -1.67 -13.24 -4.66
N TYR A 40 -1.23 -13.65 -3.47
CA TYR A 40 -1.42 -15.01 -2.98
C TYR A 40 -2.90 -15.37 -2.79
N GLN A 41 -3.69 -14.45 -2.23
CA GLN A 41 -5.12 -14.64 -2.01
C GLN A 41 -5.86 -14.83 -3.33
N SER A 42 -5.49 -14.08 -4.37
CA SER A 42 -6.07 -14.23 -5.71
C SER A 42 -5.95 -15.65 -6.23
N TRP A 43 -4.79 -16.30 -6.04
CA TRP A 43 -4.56 -17.68 -6.49
C TRP A 43 -5.41 -18.69 -5.73
N ASN A 44 -5.53 -18.51 -4.41
CA ASN A 44 -6.28 -19.44 -3.55
C ASN A 44 -7.79 -19.31 -3.77
N VAL A 45 -8.30 -18.08 -3.78
CA VAL A 45 -9.73 -17.80 -3.84
C VAL A 45 -10.30 -18.06 -5.23
N SER A 46 -9.53 -17.83 -6.30
CA SER A 46 -10.02 -18.03 -7.68
C SER A 46 -10.57 -19.44 -7.95
N ARG A 47 -10.13 -20.44 -7.18
CA ARG A 47 -10.61 -21.83 -7.31
C ARG A 47 -12.04 -22.03 -6.83
N GLN A 48 -12.49 -21.22 -5.86
CA GLN A 48 -13.80 -21.34 -5.22
C GLN A 48 -14.74 -20.20 -5.64
N ASN A 49 -14.19 -19.00 -5.76
CA ASN A 49 -14.90 -17.80 -6.17
C ASN A 49 -14.01 -17.00 -7.12
N LYS A 50 -14.15 -17.27 -8.43
CA LYS A 50 -13.34 -16.61 -9.48
C LYS A 50 -13.47 -15.08 -9.43
N LYS A 51 -14.67 -14.56 -9.20
CA LYS A 51 -14.93 -13.11 -9.16
C LYS A 51 -14.14 -12.44 -8.03
N LEU A 52 -14.17 -13.02 -6.83
CA LEU A 52 -13.37 -12.50 -5.70
C LEU A 52 -11.86 -12.68 -5.94
N GLY A 53 -11.45 -13.80 -6.52
CA GLY A 53 -10.05 -14.03 -6.89
C GLY A 53 -9.52 -13.00 -7.89
N ASP A 54 -10.29 -12.70 -8.94
CA ASP A 54 -9.98 -11.65 -9.92
C ASP A 54 -9.94 -10.26 -9.27
N TYR A 55 -10.84 -10.00 -8.31
CA TYR A 55 -10.83 -8.75 -7.55
C TYR A 55 -9.56 -8.60 -6.70
N PHE A 56 -9.15 -9.63 -5.95
CA PHE A 56 -7.86 -9.59 -5.23
C PHE A 56 -6.67 -9.44 -6.16
N LYS A 57 -6.70 -10.04 -7.36
CA LYS A 57 -5.66 -9.81 -8.37
C LYS A 57 -5.59 -8.34 -8.77
N LEU A 58 -6.73 -7.68 -8.98
CA LEU A 58 -6.79 -6.25 -9.27
C LEU A 58 -6.22 -5.41 -8.13
N LEU A 59 -6.56 -5.73 -6.87
CA LEU A 59 -5.98 -5.03 -5.70
C LEU A 59 -4.46 -5.17 -5.66
N SER A 60 -3.94 -6.38 -5.92
CA SER A 60 -2.50 -6.61 -6.00
C SER A 60 -1.83 -5.74 -7.07
N VAL A 61 -2.43 -5.62 -8.26
CA VAL A 61 -1.92 -4.75 -9.33
C VAL A 61 -1.91 -3.29 -8.88
N ASN A 62 -3.00 -2.79 -8.30
CA ASN A 62 -3.08 -1.42 -7.78
C ASN A 62 -1.96 -1.13 -6.75
N ASP A 63 -1.72 -2.06 -5.82
CA ASP A 63 -0.67 -1.90 -4.82
C ASP A 63 0.74 -1.96 -5.42
N GLY A 64 0.93 -2.75 -6.48
CA GLY A 64 2.17 -2.77 -7.25
C GLY A 64 2.49 -1.42 -7.90
N GLU A 65 1.47 -0.72 -8.41
CA GLU A 65 1.63 0.64 -8.96
C GLU A 65 2.02 1.64 -7.88
N ILE A 66 1.38 1.56 -6.69
CA ILE A 66 1.72 2.40 -5.53
C ILE A 66 3.16 2.14 -5.08
N LEU A 67 3.58 0.87 -5.01
CA LEU A 67 4.96 0.50 -4.67
C LEU A 67 5.96 1.14 -5.62
N ASN A 68 5.69 1.06 -6.93
CA ASN A 68 6.57 1.66 -7.93
C ASN A 68 6.63 3.19 -7.78
N ALA A 69 5.49 3.85 -7.59
CA ALA A 69 5.43 5.29 -7.41
C ALA A 69 6.22 5.73 -6.16
N LEU A 70 5.89 5.18 -4.99
CA LEU A 70 6.50 5.58 -3.73
C LEU A 70 7.96 5.11 -3.60
N GLY A 71 8.33 3.98 -4.18
CA GLY A 71 9.72 3.51 -4.22
C GLY A 71 10.64 4.46 -4.99
N ASN A 72 10.20 4.96 -6.14
CA ASN A 72 10.95 5.98 -6.91
C ASN A 72 11.02 7.32 -6.14
N ILE A 73 9.97 7.66 -5.41
CA ILE A 73 9.93 8.88 -4.59
C ILE A 73 10.91 8.79 -3.42
N ILE A 74 11.05 7.63 -2.76
CA ILE A 74 12.09 7.44 -1.73
C ILE A 74 13.47 7.80 -2.27
N PHE A 75 13.80 7.33 -3.48
CA PHE A 75 15.06 7.67 -4.13
C PHE A 75 15.18 9.17 -4.41
N ALA A 76 14.12 9.81 -4.92
CA ALA A 76 14.11 11.24 -5.22
C ALA A 76 14.32 12.12 -3.96
N PHE A 77 13.81 11.70 -2.80
CA PHE A 77 14.06 12.38 -1.51
C PHE A 77 15.44 12.05 -0.89
N GLY A 78 16.32 11.36 -1.61
CA GLY A 78 17.69 11.04 -1.20
C GLY A 78 17.80 9.81 -0.29
N GLY A 79 16.81 8.93 -0.33
CA GLY A 79 16.78 7.67 0.41
C GLY A 79 17.14 6.44 -0.43
N ASP A 80 17.17 5.29 0.24
CA ASP A 80 17.32 3.98 -0.40
C ASP A 80 16.09 3.10 -0.09
N PRO A 81 15.36 2.63 -1.11
CA PRO A 81 14.15 1.80 -0.96
C PRO A 81 14.45 0.34 -0.61
N ILE A 82 15.46 0.07 0.22
CA ILE A 82 15.65 -1.24 0.84
C ILE A 82 14.42 -1.62 1.67
N PHE A 83 14.07 -2.91 1.67
CA PHE A 83 12.91 -3.52 2.35
C PHE A 83 13.02 -3.48 3.88
N MET A 84 13.10 -2.28 4.44
CA MET A 84 13.36 -2.01 5.84
C MET A 84 12.60 -0.75 6.26
N THR A 85 11.98 -0.81 7.43
CA THR A 85 11.26 0.31 8.05
C THR A 85 12.24 1.34 8.66
N SER A 86 11.73 2.50 9.09
CA SER A 86 12.55 3.53 9.76
C SER A 86 13.23 3.01 11.03
N ASN A 87 12.59 2.07 11.73
CA ASN A 87 13.10 1.45 12.95
C ASN A 87 14.11 0.33 12.67
N ARG A 88 14.62 0.24 11.44
CA ARG A 88 15.57 -0.78 10.97
C ARG A 88 15.06 -2.23 11.05
N ASN A 89 13.74 -2.41 11.14
CA ASN A 89 13.14 -3.74 11.01
C ASN A 89 13.03 -4.08 9.53
N ASN A 90 13.69 -5.16 9.11
CA ASN A 90 13.53 -5.71 7.77
C ASN A 90 12.11 -6.24 7.60
N TRP A 91 11.55 -6.00 6.42
CA TRP A 91 10.32 -6.66 6.02
C TRP A 91 10.57 -8.16 5.92
N SER A 92 9.59 -8.96 6.32
CA SER A 92 9.64 -10.42 6.20
C SER A 92 8.31 -10.99 5.76
N SER A 93 8.37 -12.15 5.10
CA SER A 93 7.21 -12.91 4.66
C SER A 93 6.28 -13.35 5.80
N GLY A 94 6.77 -13.32 7.05
CA GLY A 94 5.94 -13.56 8.25
C GLY A 94 4.82 -12.52 8.44
N SER A 95 4.88 -11.38 7.74
CA SER A 95 3.83 -10.36 7.76
C SER A 95 2.63 -10.68 6.86
N LEU A 96 2.77 -11.64 5.94
CA LEU A 96 1.76 -11.93 4.92
C LEU A 96 0.47 -12.49 5.53
N ARG A 97 -0.68 -12.06 5.00
CA ARG A 97 -2.01 -12.54 5.41
C ARG A 97 -2.40 -13.77 4.59
N LEU A 98 -1.88 -14.93 5.00
CA LEU A 98 -2.01 -16.20 4.26
C LEU A 98 -3.18 -17.10 4.70
N SER A 99 -3.88 -16.75 5.78
CA SER A 99 -5.02 -17.53 6.31
C SER A 99 -6.09 -17.73 5.24
N ARG A 100 -6.59 -18.97 5.08
CA ARG A 100 -7.66 -19.31 4.12
C ARG A 100 -9.05 -18.83 4.53
N GLU A 101 -9.25 -18.60 5.82
CA GLU A 101 -10.52 -18.14 6.38
C GLU A 101 -10.45 -16.63 6.64
N GLY A 102 -11.56 -15.93 6.38
CA GLY A 102 -11.69 -14.50 6.65
C GLY A 102 -10.87 -13.59 5.72
N PHE A 103 -10.66 -13.97 4.45
CA PHE A 103 -9.88 -13.16 3.50
C PHE A 103 -10.42 -11.72 3.35
N VAL A 104 -11.74 -11.57 3.29
CA VAL A 104 -12.38 -10.25 3.13
C VAL A 104 -12.18 -9.41 4.39
N ASP A 105 -12.43 -9.95 5.59
CA ASP A 105 -12.23 -9.23 6.84
C ASP A 105 -10.76 -8.85 7.05
N GLY A 106 -9.85 -9.77 6.73
CA GLY A 106 -8.41 -9.52 6.77
C GLY A 106 -7.97 -8.44 5.78
N ALA A 107 -8.55 -8.41 4.58
CA ALA A 107 -8.32 -7.38 3.58
C ALA A 107 -8.83 -6.01 4.07
N ILE A 108 -10.06 -5.94 4.58
CA ILE A 108 -10.65 -4.72 5.15
C ILE A 108 -9.76 -4.17 6.26
N LEU A 109 -9.35 -5.02 7.20
CA LEU A 109 -8.47 -4.61 8.30
C LEU A 109 -7.12 -4.11 7.80
N LEU A 110 -6.54 -4.77 6.79
CA LEU A 110 -5.28 -4.35 6.20
C LEU A 110 -5.40 -2.98 5.52
N GLU A 111 -6.44 -2.75 4.73
CA GLU A 111 -6.66 -1.45 4.09
C GLU A 111 -6.93 -0.34 5.11
N GLN A 112 -7.71 -0.62 6.15
CA GLN A 112 -7.92 0.33 7.25
C GLN A 112 -6.60 0.69 7.95
N ASN A 113 -5.69 -0.27 8.12
CA ASN A 113 -4.35 0.01 8.65
C ASN A 113 -3.55 0.91 7.72
N ILE A 114 -3.57 0.66 6.42
CA ILE A 114 -2.89 1.48 5.41
C ILE A 114 -3.45 2.90 5.40
N ILE A 115 -4.78 3.07 5.41
CA ILE A 115 -5.44 4.38 5.47
C ILE A 115 -4.98 5.17 6.70
N ARG A 116 -4.89 4.53 7.87
CA ARG A 116 -4.39 5.19 9.08
C ARG A 116 -2.94 5.64 8.93
N GLN A 117 -2.08 4.80 8.36
CA GLN A 117 -0.69 5.18 8.11
C GLN A 117 -0.58 6.32 7.10
N LEU A 118 -1.39 6.32 6.03
CA LEU A 118 -1.43 7.40 5.05
C LEU A 118 -1.89 8.72 5.67
N LYS A 119 -2.92 8.71 6.53
CA LYS A 119 -3.36 9.89 7.28
C LYS A 119 -2.22 10.48 8.11
N SER A 120 -1.55 9.66 8.90
CA SER A 120 -0.38 10.10 9.66
C SER A 120 0.74 10.62 8.75
N ALA A 121 1.03 9.93 7.64
CA ALA A 121 2.07 10.35 6.70
C ALA A 121 1.78 11.74 6.12
N ILE A 122 0.54 12.01 5.71
CA ILE A 122 0.10 13.32 5.18
C ILE A 122 0.33 14.45 6.19
N GLU A 123 0.13 14.19 7.49
CA GLU A 123 0.38 15.15 8.56
C GLU A 123 1.88 15.42 8.79
N TYR A 124 2.74 14.42 8.56
CA TYR A 124 4.17 14.51 8.87
C TYR A 124 5.06 14.97 7.71
N VAL A 125 4.67 14.71 6.46
CA VAL A 125 5.44 15.17 5.30
C VAL A 125 5.25 16.68 5.08
N GLU A 126 6.27 17.35 4.58
CA GLU A 126 6.23 18.80 4.36
C GLU A 126 5.98 19.14 2.88
N ASN A 127 6.35 18.26 1.95
CA ASN A 127 6.15 18.48 0.52
C ASN A 127 4.66 18.34 0.14
N GLU A 128 4.05 19.44 -0.32
CA GLU A 128 2.62 19.51 -0.65
C GLU A 128 2.23 18.61 -1.83
N SER A 129 3.08 18.50 -2.86
CA SER A 129 2.79 17.61 -3.99
C SER A 129 2.79 16.13 -3.57
N LEU A 130 3.63 15.75 -2.60
CA LEU A 130 3.62 14.43 -1.98
C LEU A 130 2.36 14.22 -1.13
N LYS A 131 1.92 15.23 -0.36
CA LYS A 131 0.63 15.15 0.35
C LYS A 131 -0.54 14.89 -0.59
N HIS A 132 -0.55 15.54 -1.75
CA HIS A 132 -1.58 15.34 -2.75
C HIS A 132 -1.56 13.91 -3.29
N LEU A 133 -0.38 13.38 -3.64
CA LEU A 133 -0.21 11.97 -4.01
C LEU A 133 -0.73 11.01 -2.92
N LEU A 134 -0.28 11.20 -1.68
CA LEU A 134 -0.68 10.34 -0.56
C LEU A 134 -2.19 10.41 -0.30
N SER A 135 -2.81 11.58 -0.52
CA SER A 135 -4.25 11.77 -0.42
C SER A 135 -5.01 11.00 -1.50
N SER A 136 -4.56 11.05 -2.76
CA SER A 136 -5.15 10.26 -3.84
C SER A 136 -5.03 8.75 -3.59
N ILE A 137 -3.89 8.29 -3.07
CA ILE A 137 -3.72 6.89 -2.67
C ILE A 137 -4.69 6.54 -1.54
N LYS A 138 -4.85 7.41 -0.54
CA LYS A 138 -5.76 7.19 0.58
C LYS A 138 -7.22 7.08 0.12
N GLU A 139 -7.65 7.92 -0.83
CA GLU A 139 -8.99 7.87 -1.42
C GLU A 139 -9.24 6.54 -2.16
N ASP A 140 -8.28 6.08 -2.96
CA ASP A 140 -8.33 4.76 -3.60
C ASP A 140 -8.50 3.65 -2.56
N LYS A 141 -7.78 3.75 -1.44
CA LYS A 141 -7.83 2.78 -0.34
C LYS A 141 -9.17 2.80 0.39
N GLU A 142 -9.73 3.98 0.63
CA GLU A 142 -11.07 4.15 1.20
C GLU A 142 -12.14 3.52 0.28
N LYS A 143 -12.01 3.69 -1.03
CA LYS A 143 -12.89 3.04 -2.00
C LYS A 143 -12.78 1.51 -1.96
N ILE A 144 -11.57 0.95 -1.85
CA ILE A 144 -11.37 -0.50 -1.73
C ILE A 144 -12.08 -1.04 -0.48
N VAL A 145 -11.98 -0.36 0.67
CA VAL A 145 -12.71 -0.74 1.89
C VAL A 145 -14.22 -0.74 1.67
N GLN A 146 -14.75 0.30 1.01
CA GLN A 146 -16.17 0.40 0.70
C GLN A 146 -16.62 -0.74 -0.22
N ASP A 147 -15.85 -1.02 -1.26
CA ASP A 147 -16.11 -2.11 -2.20
C ASP A 147 -16.11 -3.45 -1.45
N LEU A 148 -15.08 -3.75 -0.65
CA LEU A 148 -14.98 -4.98 0.14
C LEU A 148 -16.14 -5.16 1.14
N THR A 149 -16.59 -4.08 1.77
CA THR A 149 -17.72 -4.09 2.72
C THR A 149 -19.05 -4.37 2.01
N ASN A 150 -19.18 -3.88 0.78
CA ASN A 150 -20.38 -4.05 -0.04
C ASN A 150 -20.40 -5.36 -0.82
N LEU A 151 -19.32 -6.15 -0.78
CA LEU A 151 -19.28 -7.45 -1.44
C LEU A 151 -20.24 -8.41 -0.72
N SER A 152 -21.45 -8.53 -1.26
CA SER A 152 -22.31 -9.68 -1.03
C SER A 152 -21.78 -10.85 -1.86
N PHE A 153 -21.25 -11.87 -1.18
CA PHE A 153 -20.95 -13.18 -1.76
C PHE A 153 -21.86 -14.23 -1.17
#